data_AF-X1DVE3-F1
#
_entry.id   AF-X1DVE3-F1
#
_cell.length_a   1.000
_cell.length_b   1.000
_cell.length_c   1.000
_cell.angle_alpha   90.00
_cell.angle_beta   90.00
_cell.angle_gamma   90.00
#
_symmetry.space_group_name_H-M   'P 1'
#
loop_
_entity.id
_entity.type
_entity.pdbx_description
1 polymer ?
#
loop_
_entity_poly.entity_id
_entity_poly.type
_entity_poly.pdbx_seq_one_letter_code
_entity_poly.pdbx_strand_id
1 'polypeptide(L)' 'MSDKSARTRIGLTLTKVYMEALDNLVEMGLYLDHQVAIRNALRLLFRHHKIESFRSGLVEEVEKIQE' A
#
# COMPACT_ATOMS: atom_id res chain seq x y z
N MET A 1 1.58 -25.02 -1.83
CA MET A 1 2.26 -24.11 -2.78
C MET A 1 2.29 -22.72 -2.15
N SER A 2 3.40 -22.37 -1.51
CA SER A 2 3.55 -21.14 -0.71
C SER A 2 4.04 -20.00 -1.61
N ASP A 3 3.11 -19.23 -2.18
CA ASP A 3 3.44 -18.05 -2.97
C ASP A 3 3.61 -16.83 -2.04
N LYS A 4 4.68 -16.84 -1.24
CA LYS A 4 4.93 -15.83 -0.18
C LYS A 4 5.57 -14.54 -0.71
N SER A 5 5.71 -14.35 -2.03
CA SER A 5 6.40 -13.17 -2.60
C SER A 5 5.99 -12.75 -4.01
N ALA A 6 4.91 -13.27 -4.58
CA ALA A 6 4.47 -12.87 -5.91
C ALA A 6 4.06 -11.39 -5.94
N ARG A 7 4.94 -10.53 -6.46
CA ARG A 7 4.67 -9.11 -6.73
C ARG A 7 4.07 -8.98 -8.12
N THR A 8 2.81 -8.57 -8.20
CA THR A 8 2.15 -8.28 -9.48
C THR A 8 2.29 -6.81 -9.82
N ARG A 9 2.71 -6.50 -11.06
CA ARG A 9 2.69 -5.12 -11.59
C ARG A 9 1.31 -4.83 -12.16
N ILE A 10 0.71 -3.73 -11.71
CA ILE A 10 -0.53 -3.19 -12.25
C ILE A 10 -0.22 -1.84 -12.91
N GLY A 11 -0.61 -1.68 -14.17
CA GLY A 11 -0.60 -0.39 -14.86
C GLY A 11 -1.97 0.28 -14.73
N LEU A 12 -1.99 1.57 -14.44
CA LEU A 12 -3.22 2.36 -14.34
C LEU A 12 -3.12 3.58 -15.25
N THR A 13 -4.23 3.92 -15.91
CA THR A 13 -4.40 5.17 -16.64
C THR A 13 -5.30 6.07 -15.82
N LEU A 14 -4.80 7.23 -15.42
CA LEU A 14 -5.51 8.20 -14.61
C LEU A 14 -5.62 9.53 -15.37
N THR A 15 -6.63 10.33 -15.06
CA THR A 15 -6.74 11.68 -15.61
C THR A 15 -5.68 12.60 -15.01
N LYS A 16 -5.41 13.72 -15.68
CA LYS A 16 -4.38 14.69 -15.29
C LYS A 16 -4.53 15.16 -13.83
N VAL A 17 -5.77 15.41 -13.39
CA VAL A 17 -6.07 15.88 -12.02
C VAL A 17 -5.58 14.90 -10.96
N TYR A 18 -5.69 13.58 -11.20
CA TYR A 18 -5.17 12.58 -10.27
C TYR A 18 -3.64 12.52 -10.27
N MET A 19 -3.01 12.70 -11.43
CA MET A 19 -1.55 12.76 -11.52
C MET A 19 -1.02 13.97 -10.76
N GLU A 20 -1.59 15.16 -10.98
CA GLU A 20 -1.20 16.39 -10.28
C GLU A 20 -1.39 16.27 -8.75
N ALA A 21 -2.47 15.62 -8.30
CA ALA A 21 -2.66 15.35 -6.88
C ALA A 21 -1.58 14.41 -6.31
N LEU A 22 -1.18 13.38 -7.06
CA LEU A 22 -0.10 12.47 -6.65
C LEU A 22 1.26 13.17 -6.64
N ASP A 23 1.54 14.02 -7.64
CA ASP A 23 2.77 14.82 -7.71
C ASP A 23 2.87 15.74 -6.48
N ASN A 24 1.80 16.48 -6.16
CA ASN A 24 1.75 17.36 -4.98
C ASN A 24 2.04 16.61 -3.67
N LEU A 25 1.53 15.39 -3.52
CA LEU A 25 1.79 14.58 -2.32
C LEU A 25 3.28 14.21 -2.18
N VAL A 26 3.97 14.00 -3.31
CA VAL A 26 5.41 13.73 -3.32
C VAL A 26 6.22 15.00 -3.11
N GLU A 27 5.85 16.11 -3.75
CA GLU A 27 6.50 17.41 -3.61
C GLU A 27 6.43 17.95 -2.17
N MET A 28 5.31 17.70 -1.48
CA MET A 28 5.15 18.03 -0.05
C MET A 28 5.97 17.11 0.87
N GLY A 29 6.62 16.07 0.33
CA GLY A 29 7.38 15.09 1.10
C GLY A 29 6.52 14.13 1.94
N LEU A 30 5.20 14.07 1.69
CA LEU A 30 4.29 13.18 2.43
C LEU A 30 4.48 11.71 2.01
N TYR A 31 4.87 11.48 0.76
CA TYR A 31 5.24 10.17 0.25
C TYR A 31 6.50 10.26 -0.60
N LEU A 32 7.29 9.19 -0.61
CA LEU A 32 8.53 9.11 -1.38
C LEU A 32 8.27 9.07 -2.90
N ASP A 33 7.20 8.39 -3.31
CA ASP A 33 6.80 8.26 -4.71
C ASP A 33 5.29 7.96 -4.83
N HIS A 34 4.78 8.00 -6.07
CA HIS A 34 3.38 7.71 -6.37
C HIS A 34 2.96 6.30 -5.97
N GLN A 35 3.86 5.30 -6.09
CA GLN A 35 3.52 3.92 -5.77
C GLN A 35 3.29 3.74 -4.26
N VAL A 36 4.08 4.40 -3.42
CA VAL A 36 3.91 4.41 -1.96
C VAL A 36 2.56 5.04 -1.60
N ALA A 37 2.25 6.20 -2.18
CA ALA A 37 0.96 6.88 -1.97
C ALA A 37 -0.23 5.99 -2.36
N ILE A 38 -0.19 5.40 -3.56
CA ILE A 38 -1.25 4.51 -4.07
C ILE A 38 -1.41 3.27 -3.19
N ARG A 39 -0.30 2.61 -2.78
CA ARG A 39 -0.38 1.44 -1.88
C ARG A 39 -0.99 1.80 -0.53
N ASN A 40 -0.66 2.97 0.03
CA ASN A 40 -1.26 3.42 1.29
C ASN A 40 -2.75 3.74 1.13
N ALA A 41 -3.16 4.39 0.04
CA ALA A 41 -4.57 4.60 -0.26
C ALA A 41 -5.34 3.27 -0.37
N LEU A 42 -4.79 2.27 -1.06
CA LEU A 42 -5.39 0.92 -1.15
C LEU A 42 -5.51 0.25 0.22
N ARG A 43 -4.49 0.37 1.09
CA ARG A 43 -4.58 -0.15 2.47
C ARG A 43 -5.69 0.52 3.27
N LEU A 44 -5.88 1.84 3.11
CA LEU A 44 -6.96 2.57 3.77
C LEU A 44 -8.32 2.12 3.24
N LEU A 45 -8.45 1.96 1.92
CA LEU A 45 -9.65 1.43 1.27
C LEU A 45 -10.01 0.04 1.80
N PHE A 46 -9.05 -0.89 1.85
CA PHE A 46 -9.29 -2.24 2.35
C PHE A 46 -9.66 -2.25 3.84
N ARG A 47 -8.98 -1.44 4.66
CA ARG A 47 -9.34 -1.28 6.08
C ARG A 47 -10.75 -0.74 6.25
N HIS A 48 -11.15 0.25 5.45
CA HIS A 48 -12.50 0.80 5.46
C HIS A 48 -13.57 -0.26 5.15
N HIS A 49 -13.27 -1.14 4.19
CA HIS A 49 -14.15 -2.26 3.82
C HIS A 49 -13.97 -3.52 4.69
N LYS A 50 -13.18 -3.46 5.76
CA LYS A 50 -12.87 -4.61 6.64
C LYS A 50 -12.28 -5.82 5.89
N ILE A 51 -11.52 -5.54 4.84
CA ILE A 51 -10.77 -6.55 4.09
C ILE A 51 -9.36 -6.63 4.69
N GLU A 52 -9.01 -7.82 5.20
CA GLU A 52 -7.66 -8.08 5.69
C GLU A 52 -6.67 -8.14 4.52
N SER A 53 -6.04 -6.99 4.22
CA SER A 53 -4.98 -6.90 3.21
C SER A 53 -3.65 -7.53 3.64
N PHE A 54 -3.53 -7.86 4.92
CA PHE A 54 -2.45 -8.67 5.46
C PHE A 54 -3.03 -10.05 5.70
N ARG A 55 -2.40 -11.11 5.18
CA ARG A 55 -2.69 -12.44 5.72
C ARG A 55 -2.42 -12.36 7.22
N SER A 56 -3.43 -12.63 8.03
CA SER A 56 -3.40 -12.62 9.50
C SER A 56 -2.18 -13.33 10.15
N GLY A 57 -1.44 -14.18 9.42
CA GLY A 57 -0.26 -14.90 9.94
C GLY A 57 1.11 -14.22 9.85
N LEU A 58 1.24 -12.89 9.78
CA LEU A 58 2.56 -12.20 9.84
C LEU A 58 2.70 -11.20 11.00
N VAL A 59 1.62 -10.92 11.73
CA VAL A 59 1.65 -9.97 12.86
C VAL A 59 2.09 -10.65 14.16
N GLU A 60 1.91 -11.98 14.29
CA GLU A 60 2.32 -12.73 15.49
C GLU A 60 3.85 -12.89 15.65
N GLU A 61 4.66 -12.74 14.59
CA GLU A 61 6.11 -12.93 14.69
C GLU A 61 6.85 -11.70 15.21
N VAL A 62 6.24 -10.51 15.20
CA VAL A 62 6.93 -9.27 15.63
C VAL A 62 6.81 -9.07 17.15
N GLU A 63 5.75 -9.55 17.79
CA GLU A 63 5.59 -9.46 19.25
C GLU A 63 6.43 -10.50 20.02
N LYS A 64 6.81 -11.63 19.41
CA LYS A 64 7.61 -12.68 20.08
C LYS A 64 9.12 -12.42 20.09
N ILE A 65 9.60 -11.32 19.50
CA ILE A 65 11.03 -10.98 19.45
C ILE A 65 11.40 -9.96 20.56
N GLN A 66 10.42 -9.53 21.37
CA GLN A 66 10.64 -8.57 22.48
C GLN A 66 10.30 -9.12 23.87
N GLU A 67 10.23 -10.46 24.04
CA GLU A 67 10.13 -11.11 25.36
C GLU A 67 11.34 -12.02 25.62
#